data_AF-A0A209A796-F1
#
_entry.id   AF-A0A209A796-F1
#
_cell.length_a   1.000
_cell.length_b   1.000
_cell.length_c   1.000
_cell.angle_alpha   90.00
_cell.angle_beta   90.00
_cell.angle_gamma   90.00
#
_symmetry.space_group_name_H-M   'P 1'
#
loop_
_entity.id
_entity.type
_entity.pdbx_description
1 polymer ?
#
loop_
_entity_poly.entity_id
_entity_poly.type
_entity_poly.pdbx_seq_one_letter_code
_entity_poly.pdbx_strand_id
1 'polypeptide(L)'
;MKTEPLNPEKNLASFFLLDRAFVFHDQRCAPNNYTYGCFTPEIVHDDRGNKTSGFHLTTSSAGGLVILITPLVPLNTQAIQQYIQTHISHSGGNITLEQCTAKTAIFLRFQEPRGDSTYLVEFEGNSMSTTHSEGIELTEAIQGDAKRVFLATHTQFTVSTTVNARLNSDWRQFLILAFNTKTRTPEAIAQLLDKQITAGVVVLDEEFKNTPSPQTKETVRKNLVDLAASILSNTLANISHIDEIPTKVDYDFSYESSLPQSYELIDEQDIATLFSGFIANKLISYDSSPLPEPQRKQPDDPGKQHTCKVSLDFNASKFTIMSIELTWADKKAPMQWPNFPPLTITADSRVNEINIKVTFSDYSFINITRQWQADINLTVQDIGFHEVTFDARHLQSDFKTISGSANYVPDGQAKRATFNFSFSDQQWQTTWLLNTQSNSLNGRIEYHWQGKTSSFISRNYDSGVQQSASLRIELQYKK
;
A
#
# COMPACT_ATOMS: atom_id res chain seq x y z
N MET A 1 6.28 4.21 -12.90
CA MET A 1 6.52 3.68 -11.54
C MET A 1 7.56 4.55 -10.88
N LYS A 2 7.32 5.10 -9.69
CA LYS A 2 8.38 5.75 -8.90
C LYS A 2 9.18 4.61 -8.25
N THR A 3 10.43 4.43 -8.65
CA THR A 3 11.36 3.54 -7.95
C THR A 3 11.69 4.15 -6.59
N GLU A 4 11.73 3.34 -5.54
CA GLU A 4 12.20 3.79 -4.24
C GLU A 4 13.66 4.25 -4.35
N PRO A 5 14.03 5.35 -3.66
CA PRO A 5 15.41 5.80 -3.67
C PRO A 5 16.32 4.80 -2.95
N LEU A 6 17.53 4.60 -3.49
CA LEU A 6 18.55 3.78 -2.85
C LEU A 6 19.48 4.65 -2.00
N ASN A 7 20.04 4.07 -0.93
CA ASN A 7 21.11 4.71 -0.17
C ASN A 7 22.40 4.73 -1.04
N PRO A 8 22.99 5.89 -1.34
CA PRO A 8 24.13 5.99 -2.25
C PRO A 8 25.42 5.38 -1.69
N GLU A 9 25.67 5.46 -0.37
CA GLU A 9 26.87 4.88 0.27
C GLU A 9 26.99 3.37 0.04
N LYS A 10 25.84 2.69 0.00
CA LYS A 10 25.78 1.23 -0.18
C LYS A 10 25.75 0.80 -1.64
N ASN A 11 25.44 1.70 -2.56
CA ASN A 11 25.02 1.34 -3.92
C ASN A 11 25.85 2.04 -5.03
N LEU A 12 26.64 3.06 -4.70
CA LEU A 12 27.51 3.75 -5.64
C LEU A 12 28.99 3.46 -5.35
N ALA A 13 29.78 3.33 -6.40
CA ALA A 13 31.20 3.02 -6.28
C ALA A 13 31.98 4.24 -5.77
N SER A 14 32.91 4.01 -4.85
CA SER A 14 33.77 5.05 -4.28
C SER A 14 32.98 6.26 -3.75
N PHE A 15 31.80 6.01 -3.17
CA PHE A 15 30.98 7.06 -2.59
C PHE A 15 31.63 7.60 -1.31
N PHE A 16 31.69 8.92 -1.16
CA PHE A 16 32.11 9.57 0.08
C PHE A 16 31.48 10.96 0.22
N LEU A 17 31.49 11.45 1.46
CA LEU A 17 31.14 12.82 1.79
C LEU A 17 32.41 13.60 2.13
N LEU A 18 32.50 14.84 1.65
CA LEU A 18 33.57 15.77 1.99
C LEU A 18 32.97 17.16 2.19
N ASP A 19 33.05 17.67 3.42
CA ASP A 19 32.36 18.88 3.85
C ASP A 19 30.86 18.81 3.51
N ARG A 20 30.42 19.62 2.52
CA ARG A 20 29.03 19.68 2.03
C ARG A 20 28.80 18.92 0.72
N ALA A 21 29.86 18.31 0.18
CA ALA A 21 29.83 17.60 -1.09
C ALA A 21 29.61 16.10 -0.87
N PHE A 22 28.75 15.51 -1.70
CA PHE A 22 28.77 14.06 -1.94
C PHE A 22 29.48 13.82 -3.26
N VAL A 23 30.21 12.71 -3.34
CA VAL A 23 31.02 12.36 -4.49
C VAL A 23 30.99 10.86 -4.71
N PHE A 24 30.97 10.41 -5.96
CA PHE A 24 31.08 8.99 -6.32
C PHE A 24 31.69 8.81 -7.71
N HIS A 25 32.13 7.58 -8.02
CA HIS A 25 32.55 7.19 -9.35
C HIS A 25 31.35 6.66 -10.15
N ASP A 26 30.97 7.37 -11.22
CA ASP A 26 30.00 6.83 -12.18
C ASP A 26 30.68 5.74 -13.01
N GLN A 27 30.28 4.49 -12.81
CA GLN A 27 30.90 3.31 -13.44
C GLN A 27 30.67 3.25 -14.96
N ARG A 28 29.86 4.15 -15.51
CA ARG A 28 29.66 4.31 -16.96
C ARG A 28 30.72 5.23 -17.59
N CYS A 29 31.40 6.03 -16.78
CA CYS A 29 32.43 6.96 -17.20
C CYS A 29 33.84 6.36 -17.04
N ALA A 30 34.85 7.07 -17.57
CA ALA A 30 36.24 6.68 -17.41
C ALA A 30 36.63 6.63 -15.90
N PRO A 31 37.63 5.80 -15.50
CA PRO A 31 38.00 5.64 -14.08
C PRO A 31 38.40 6.92 -13.32
N ASN A 32 38.79 7.99 -14.05
CA ASN A 32 39.20 9.27 -13.48
C ASN A 32 38.07 10.32 -13.44
N ASN A 33 36.85 9.96 -13.84
CA ASN A 33 35.72 10.86 -13.92
C ASN A 33 34.77 10.61 -12.76
N TYR A 34 34.65 11.57 -11.85
CA TYR A 34 33.80 11.47 -10.67
C TYR A 34 32.63 12.44 -10.78
N THR A 35 31.50 12.03 -10.21
CA THR A 35 30.31 12.85 -10.12
C THR A 35 30.20 13.42 -8.71
N TYR A 36 29.81 14.69 -8.59
CA TYR A 36 29.65 15.35 -7.31
C TYR A 36 28.40 16.23 -7.25
N GLY A 37 27.90 16.46 -6.04
CA GLY A 37 26.81 17.38 -5.76
C GLY A 37 26.82 17.87 -4.32
N CYS A 38 25.90 18.79 -4.00
CA CYS A 38 25.76 19.34 -2.66
C CYS A 38 24.67 18.56 -1.91
N PHE A 39 24.97 18.01 -0.73
CA PHE A 39 23.96 17.31 0.09
C PHE A 39 23.45 18.12 1.29
N THR A 40 24.20 19.13 1.71
CA THR A 40 23.76 20.03 2.77
C THR A 40 24.15 21.45 2.38
N PRO A 41 23.20 22.41 2.38
CA PRO A 41 23.52 23.78 2.02
C PRO A 41 24.45 24.41 3.06
N GLU A 42 25.14 25.48 2.67
CA GLU A 42 25.83 26.30 3.66
C GLU A 42 24.78 26.98 4.55
N ILE A 43 25.03 26.98 5.86
CA ILE A 43 24.20 27.70 6.83
C ILE A 43 25.06 28.86 7.32
N VAL A 44 24.84 30.02 6.70
CA VAL A 44 25.53 31.26 7.10
C VAL A 44 24.71 31.95 8.17
N HIS A 45 25.38 32.58 9.14
CA HIS A 45 24.76 33.29 10.26
C HIS A 45 24.65 34.79 9.97
N ASP A 46 23.52 35.43 10.31
CA ASP A 46 23.36 36.88 10.23
C ASP A 46 23.90 37.53 11.50
N ASP A 47 25.14 38.02 11.43
CA ASP A 47 25.72 38.83 12.49
C ASP A 47 25.34 40.30 12.27
N ARG A 48 24.06 40.63 12.54
CA ARG A 48 23.40 41.96 12.48
C ARG A 48 24.14 43.01 11.62
N GLY A 49 23.88 43.00 10.32
CA GLY A 49 24.24 44.15 9.46
C GLY A 49 24.02 43.96 7.97
N ASN A 50 23.99 42.71 7.48
CA ASN A 50 23.74 42.40 6.08
C ASN A 50 22.71 41.28 5.97
N LYS A 51 21.53 41.61 5.40
CA LYS A 51 20.36 40.73 5.24
C LYS A 51 20.57 39.62 4.18
N THR A 52 21.64 38.87 4.26
CA THR A 52 21.90 37.79 3.30
C THR A 52 22.47 36.59 4.03
N SER A 53 21.53 35.75 4.49
CA SER A 53 21.73 34.38 5.02
C SER A 53 21.81 34.26 6.55
N GLY A 54 20.94 33.40 7.11
CA GLY A 54 20.73 33.27 8.56
C GLY A 54 19.67 32.23 8.92
N PHE A 55 19.92 31.47 9.99
CA PHE A 55 18.87 30.78 10.76
C PHE A 55 18.37 31.74 11.85
N HIS A 56 17.06 31.96 11.93
CA HIS A 56 16.46 32.86 12.92
C HIS A 56 15.12 32.31 13.43
N LEU A 57 14.93 32.28 14.74
CA LEU A 57 13.69 31.90 15.40
C LEU A 57 12.99 33.14 15.99
N THR A 58 11.75 33.38 15.57
CA THR A 58 10.84 34.31 16.23
C THR A 58 9.84 33.52 17.07
N THR A 59 9.88 33.72 18.38
CA THR A 59 8.95 33.12 19.35
C THR A 59 7.80 34.07 19.67
N SER A 60 6.65 33.55 20.08
CA SER A 60 5.50 34.32 20.58
C SER A 60 4.76 33.53 21.67
N SER A 61 3.72 34.13 22.26
CA SER A 61 2.87 33.48 23.26
C SER A 61 2.02 32.33 22.74
N ALA A 62 1.80 32.23 21.42
CA ALA A 62 0.98 31.18 20.81
C ALA A 62 1.79 30.21 19.96
N GLY A 63 2.84 30.63 19.27
CA GLY A 63 3.65 29.77 18.41
C GLY A 63 4.97 30.42 18.03
N GLY A 64 5.59 29.99 16.93
CA GLY A 64 6.80 30.61 16.43
C GLY A 64 6.96 30.52 14.91
N LEU A 65 8.02 31.17 14.41
CA LEU A 65 8.42 31.15 13.02
C LEU A 65 9.93 31.03 12.94
N VAL A 66 10.40 30.00 12.24
CA VAL A 66 11.79 29.84 11.87
C VAL A 66 11.97 30.34 10.45
N ILE A 67 13.03 31.12 10.23
CA ILE A 67 13.49 31.52 8.91
C ILE A 67 14.88 30.91 8.72
N LEU A 68 15.08 30.19 7.62
CA LEU A 68 16.36 29.63 7.20
C LEU A 68 16.67 30.09 5.78
N ILE A 69 17.70 30.94 5.65
CA ILE A 69 18.18 31.41 4.35
C ILE A 69 19.51 30.74 4.03
N THR A 70 19.51 29.91 2.99
CA THR A 70 20.69 29.16 2.52
C THR A 70 21.31 29.84 1.30
N PRO A 71 22.51 30.44 1.39
CA PRO A 71 23.17 31.01 0.24
C PRO A 71 23.67 29.92 -0.71
N LEU A 72 23.67 30.23 -2.00
CA LEU A 72 24.31 29.41 -3.02
C LEU A 72 25.83 29.56 -2.92
N VAL A 73 26.45 28.77 -2.04
CA VAL A 73 27.92 28.72 -1.88
C VAL A 73 28.47 27.56 -2.70
N PRO A 74 29.30 27.83 -3.73
CA PRO A 74 29.93 26.79 -4.54
C PRO A 74 30.75 25.80 -3.71
N LEU A 75 30.81 24.55 -4.14
CA LEU A 75 31.66 23.52 -3.52
C LEU A 75 33.12 23.72 -3.92
N ASN A 76 34.04 23.38 -3.01
CA ASN A 76 35.48 23.44 -3.27
C ASN A 76 35.92 22.23 -4.10
N THR A 77 35.79 22.33 -5.43
CA THR A 77 36.15 21.27 -6.38
C THR A 77 37.63 20.88 -6.32
N GLN A 78 38.52 21.81 -5.98
CA GLN A 78 39.94 21.53 -5.81
C GLN A 78 40.20 20.61 -4.61
N ALA A 79 39.53 20.86 -3.48
CA ALA A 79 39.63 19.99 -2.31
C ALA A 79 39.09 18.57 -2.59
N ILE A 80 37.99 18.46 -3.32
CA ILE A 80 37.43 17.18 -3.76
C ILE A 80 38.44 16.41 -4.64
N GLN A 81 39.03 17.06 -5.64
CA GLN A 81 40.03 16.44 -6.51
C GLN A 81 41.26 15.96 -5.72
N GLN A 82 41.77 16.78 -4.82
CA GLN A 82 42.90 16.43 -3.95
C GLN A 82 42.58 15.24 -3.06
N TYR A 83 41.37 15.18 -2.51
CA TYR A 83 40.92 14.06 -1.68
C TYR A 83 40.90 12.74 -2.48
N ILE A 84 40.32 12.74 -3.68
CA ILE A 84 40.27 11.57 -4.57
C ILE A 84 41.68 11.10 -4.95
N GLN A 85 42.57 12.04 -5.30
CA GLN A 85 43.96 11.74 -5.66
C GLN A 85 44.71 11.09 -4.50
N THR A 86 44.50 11.59 -3.28
CA THR A 86 45.26 11.16 -2.10
C THR A 86 44.74 9.84 -1.53
N HIS A 87 43.43 9.60 -1.53
CA HIS A 87 42.81 8.51 -0.77
C HIS A 87 42.15 7.42 -1.61
N ILE A 88 41.84 7.67 -2.90
CA ILE A 88 41.03 6.75 -3.71
C ILE A 88 41.82 6.23 -4.91
N SER A 89 42.11 7.07 -5.90
CA SER A 89 42.55 6.59 -7.21
C SER A 89 44.00 6.14 -7.25
N HIS A 90 44.89 6.70 -6.40
CA HIS A 90 46.36 6.47 -6.36
C HIS A 90 47.09 6.55 -7.73
N SER A 91 46.36 6.83 -8.81
CA SER A 91 46.83 6.86 -10.19
C SER A 91 47.20 8.29 -10.56
N GLY A 92 48.29 8.47 -11.30
CA GLY A 92 48.79 9.79 -11.70
C GLY A 92 47.94 10.51 -12.77
N GLY A 93 46.70 10.06 -13.02
CA GLY A 93 45.79 10.66 -13.98
C GLY A 93 45.09 11.90 -13.43
N ASN A 94 44.75 12.85 -14.32
CA ASN A 94 43.96 14.02 -13.93
C ASN A 94 42.53 13.61 -13.58
N ILE A 95 42.08 13.93 -12.37
CA ILE A 95 40.70 13.71 -11.92
C ILE A 95 39.79 14.78 -12.51
N THR A 96 38.72 14.36 -13.17
CA THR A 96 37.67 15.25 -13.68
C THR A 96 36.41 15.12 -12.82
N LEU A 97 35.73 16.24 -12.61
CA LEU A 97 34.51 16.32 -11.80
C LEU A 97 33.33 16.77 -12.66
N GLU A 98 32.24 16.00 -12.63
CA GLU A 98 30.98 16.34 -13.27
C GLU A 98 29.92 16.63 -12.20
N GLN A 99 29.31 17.81 -12.26
CA GLN A 99 28.30 18.19 -11.28
C GLN A 99 26.96 17.52 -11.60
N CYS A 100 26.38 16.79 -10.66
CA CYS A 100 25.01 16.29 -10.78
C CYS A 100 24.01 17.26 -10.16
N THR A 101 22.82 17.33 -10.76
CA THR A 101 21.69 18.06 -10.17
C THR A 101 21.10 17.24 -9.01
N ALA A 102 21.08 17.85 -7.83
CA ALA A 102 20.45 17.30 -6.64
C ALA A 102 19.35 18.24 -6.14
N LYS A 103 18.30 17.66 -5.56
CA LYS A 103 17.24 18.39 -4.87
C LYS A 103 17.41 18.14 -3.38
N THR A 104 17.48 19.21 -2.60
CA THR A 104 17.61 19.11 -1.15
C THR A 104 16.37 19.70 -0.50
N ALA A 105 15.69 18.89 0.30
CA ALA A 105 14.69 19.33 1.25
C ALA A 105 15.34 19.45 2.63
N ILE A 106 14.93 20.45 3.40
CA ILE A 106 15.48 20.73 4.74
C ILE A 106 14.35 20.61 5.74
N PHE A 107 14.64 19.99 6.88
CA PHE A 107 13.68 19.74 7.94
C PHE A 107 14.30 20.10 9.28
N LEU A 108 13.44 20.38 10.26
CA LEU A 108 13.78 20.24 11.67
C LEU A 108 13.19 18.94 12.20
N ARG A 109 14.04 18.09 12.76
CA ARG A 109 13.65 16.87 13.47
C ARG A 109 13.60 17.17 14.95
N PHE A 110 12.43 17.00 15.54
CA PHE A 110 12.23 17.17 16.98
C PHE A 110 12.22 15.79 17.65
N GLN A 111 12.75 15.71 18.85
CA GLN A 111 12.67 14.50 19.67
C GLN A 111 11.33 14.47 20.39
N GLU A 112 10.51 13.43 20.20
CA GLU A 112 9.23 13.36 20.93
C GLU A 112 9.46 13.15 22.43
N PRO A 113 8.65 13.77 23.32
CA PRO A 113 8.83 13.67 24.77
C PRO A 113 8.64 12.25 25.37
N ARG A 114 8.22 11.24 24.59
CA ARG A 114 7.72 9.95 25.14
C ARG A 114 8.04 8.67 24.36
N GLY A 115 9.06 8.62 23.52
CA GLY A 115 9.52 7.36 22.92
C GLY A 115 10.20 7.53 21.58
N ASP A 116 10.73 6.43 21.04
CA ASP A 116 11.60 6.31 19.85
C ASP A 116 11.02 6.85 18.51
N SER A 117 9.92 7.61 18.54
CA SER A 117 9.36 8.32 17.40
C SER A 117 10.03 9.69 17.24
N THR A 118 10.63 9.90 16.08
CA THR A 118 11.10 11.21 15.62
C THR A 118 10.13 11.73 14.58
N TYR A 119 9.72 13.01 14.66
CA TYR A 119 8.93 13.64 13.61
C TYR A 119 9.71 14.78 12.94
N LEU A 120 9.52 14.91 11.63
CA LEU A 120 10.20 15.89 10.77
C LEU A 120 9.21 16.99 10.38
N VAL A 121 9.66 18.24 10.46
CA VAL A 121 8.91 19.41 10.01
C VAL A 121 9.70 20.06 8.87
N GLU A 122 9.13 20.08 7.67
CA GLU A 122 9.77 20.62 6.46
C GLU A 122 9.77 22.16 6.44
N PHE A 123 10.85 22.75 5.94
CA PHE A 123 10.86 24.16 5.54
C PHE A 123 10.13 24.36 4.21
N GLU A 124 9.09 25.20 4.22
CA GLU A 124 8.40 25.61 2.99
C GLU A 124 9.08 26.87 2.44
N GLY A 125 9.94 26.69 1.43
CA GLY A 125 10.78 27.77 0.92
C GLY A 125 11.91 28.09 1.91
N ASN A 126 11.84 29.25 2.57
CA ASN A 126 12.84 29.69 3.55
C ASN A 126 12.28 29.83 4.96
N SER A 127 11.07 29.32 5.23
CA SER A 127 10.42 29.47 6.52
C SER A 127 9.68 28.23 6.97
N MET A 128 9.45 28.15 8.28
CA MET A 128 8.76 27.05 8.93
C MET A 128 8.06 27.59 10.18
N SER A 129 6.74 27.54 10.24
CA SER A 129 6.01 27.85 11.48
C SER A 129 6.27 26.79 12.54
N THR A 130 6.24 27.15 13.81
CA THR A 130 6.34 26.18 14.92
C THR A 130 5.11 26.27 15.81
N THR A 131 4.73 25.14 16.41
CA THR A 131 3.86 25.16 17.59
C THR A 131 4.59 25.83 18.76
N HIS A 132 3.85 26.15 19.83
CA HIS A 132 4.47 26.68 21.05
C HIS A 132 5.54 25.74 21.63
N SER A 133 5.26 24.43 21.66
CA SER A 133 6.19 23.42 22.19
C SER A 133 7.44 23.26 21.31
N GLU A 134 7.26 23.19 19.99
CA GLU A 134 8.38 23.16 19.02
C GLU A 134 9.27 24.41 19.19
N GLY A 135 8.67 25.58 19.42
CA GLY A 135 9.38 26.83 19.66
C GLY A 135 10.22 26.81 20.95
N ILE A 136 9.71 26.18 22.01
CA ILE A 136 10.45 25.99 23.28
C ILE A 136 11.62 25.04 23.06
N GLU A 137 11.39 23.86 22.48
CA GLU A 137 12.45 22.87 22.25
C GLU A 137 13.57 23.42 21.37
N LEU A 138 13.23 24.16 20.32
CA LEU A 138 14.21 24.80 19.46
C LEU A 138 14.95 25.95 20.18
N THR A 139 14.27 26.69 21.06
CA THR A 139 14.93 27.70 21.90
C THR A 139 15.97 27.07 22.82
N GLU A 140 15.61 25.97 23.49
CA GLU A 140 16.53 25.20 24.35
C GLU A 140 17.72 24.67 23.54
N ALA A 141 17.48 24.12 22.34
CA ALA A 141 18.54 23.63 21.46
C ALA A 141 19.51 24.74 21.03
N ILE A 142 19.01 25.90 20.60
CA ILE A 142 19.85 27.07 20.23
C ILE A 142 20.66 27.58 21.43
N GLN A 143 20.13 27.45 22.65
CA GLN A 143 20.82 27.81 23.89
C GLN A 143 21.85 26.77 24.35
N GLY A 144 21.97 25.65 23.64
CA GLY A 144 23.00 24.64 23.85
C GLY A 144 22.50 23.32 24.46
N ASP A 145 21.18 23.11 24.62
CA ASP A 145 20.66 21.82 25.04
C ASP A 145 20.70 20.81 23.87
N ALA A 146 21.75 19.99 23.88
CA ALA A 146 22.02 19.04 22.80
C ALA A 146 20.97 17.94 22.67
N LYS A 147 20.89 17.35 21.48
CA LYS A 147 20.03 16.22 21.10
C LYS A 147 18.53 16.49 21.17
N ARG A 148 18.11 17.75 21.33
CA ARG A 148 16.70 18.15 21.33
C ARG A 148 16.13 18.28 19.92
N VAL A 149 16.83 19.05 19.10
CA VAL A 149 16.41 19.37 17.73
C VAL A 149 17.59 19.17 16.79
N PHE A 150 17.33 18.56 15.64
CA PHE A 150 18.32 18.32 14.60
C PHE A 150 17.87 19.00 13.32
N LEU A 151 18.81 19.62 12.62
CA LEU A 151 18.61 20.02 11.23
C LEU A 151 18.88 18.80 10.36
N ALA A 152 17.85 18.36 9.64
CA ALA A 152 17.95 17.22 8.73
C ALA A 152 17.90 17.71 7.28
N THR A 153 18.77 17.17 6.42
CA THR A 153 18.72 17.40 4.97
C THR A 153 18.47 16.09 4.25
N HIS A 154 17.46 16.09 3.38
CA HIS A 154 17.18 14.97 2.48
C HIS A 154 17.57 15.40 1.08
N THR A 155 18.65 14.83 0.56
CA THR A 155 19.14 15.13 -0.78
C THR A 155 18.85 13.99 -1.72
N GLN A 156 18.05 14.27 -2.74
CA GLN A 156 17.69 13.33 -3.79
C GLN A 156 18.37 13.70 -5.10
N PHE A 157 18.97 12.71 -5.75
CA PHE A 157 19.58 12.86 -7.07
C PHE A 157 19.39 11.59 -7.90
N THR A 158 19.50 11.74 -9.22
CA THR A 158 19.29 10.63 -10.15
C THR A 158 20.60 10.29 -10.85
N VAL A 159 20.94 9.01 -10.86
CA VAL A 159 22.08 8.49 -11.63
C VAL A 159 21.52 7.49 -12.63
N SER A 160 21.99 7.56 -13.87
CA SER A 160 21.64 6.53 -14.84
C SER A 160 22.39 5.25 -14.54
N THR A 161 21.67 4.14 -14.55
CA THR A 161 22.19 2.79 -14.33
C THR A 161 22.14 2.03 -15.63
N THR A 162 23.09 1.13 -15.87
CA THR A 162 23.07 0.23 -17.02
C THR A 162 22.99 -1.19 -16.51
N VAL A 163 22.03 -1.95 -17.04
CA VAL A 163 21.88 -3.39 -16.79
C VAL A 163 22.14 -4.12 -18.09
N ASN A 164 23.12 -5.01 -18.09
CA ASN A 164 23.33 -5.97 -19.15
C ASN A 164 22.97 -7.36 -18.60
N ALA A 165 22.00 -8.02 -19.21
CA ALA A 165 21.58 -9.35 -18.82
C ALA A 165 21.67 -10.30 -20.02
N ARG A 166 22.18 -11.50 -19.80
CA ARG A 166 22.31 -12.53 -20.83
C ARG A 166 21.83 -13.87 -20.31
N LEU A 167 21.11 -14.61 -21.16
CA LEU A 167 20.78 -16.00 -20.88
C LEU A 167 21.76 -16.93 -21.57
N ASN A 168 22.27 -17.91 -20.83
CA ASN A 168 23.15 -18.95 -21.33
C ASN A 168 22.57 -20.32 -21.00
N SER A 169 22.39 -21.16 -22.03
CA SER A 169 21.84 -22.51 -21.89
C SER A 169 22.13 -23.35 -23.13
N ASP A 170 21.92 -24.67 -23.03
CA ASP A 170 21.75 -25.51 -24.22
C ASP A 170 20.33 -25.31 -24.77
N TRP A 171 20.20 -24.39 -25.73
CA TRP A 171 18.91 -24.02 -26.32
C TRP A 171 18.23 -25.16 -27.04
N ARG A 172 18.99 -26.13 -27.57
CA ARG A 172 18.42 -27.31 -28.21
C ARG A 172 17.77 -28.21 -27.16
N GLN A 173 18.44 -28.45 -26.03
CA GLN A 173 17.86 -29.20 -24.92
C GLN A 173 16.63 -28.50 -24.34
N PHE A 174 16.67 -27.17 -24.24
CA PHE A 174 15.51 -26.39 -23.82
C PHE A 174 14.32 -26.55 -24.80
N LEU A 175 14.55 -26.47 -26.11
CA LEU A 175 13.50 -26.68 -27.12
C LEU A 175 12.93 -28.10 -27.08
N ILE A 176 13.77 -29.12 -26.88
CA ILE A 176 13.34 -30.52 -26.70
C ILE A 176 12.45 -30.65 -25.46
N LEU A 177 12.86 -30.04 -24.33
CA LEU A 177 12.06 -30.02 -23.11
C LEU A 177 10.69 -29.37 -23.36
N ALA A 178 10.68 -28.15 -23.92
CA ALA A 178 9.47 -27.40 -24.21
C ALA A 178 8.54 -28.15 -25.18
N PHE A 179 9.09 -28.81 -26.19
CA PHE A 179 8.34 -29.65 -27.13
C PHE A 179 7.69 -30.84 -26.40
N ASN A 180 8.45 -31.56 -25.57
CA ASN A 180 7.97 -32.73 -24.83
C ASN A 180 6.90 -32.36 -23.79
N THR A 181 6.99 -31.19 -23.18
CA THR A 181 6.00 -30.67 -22.23
C THR A 181 4.81 -29.99 -22.92
N LYS A 182 4.74 -30.01 -24.26
CA LYS A 182 3.71 -29.33 -25.07
C LYS A 182 3.60 -27.83 -24.79
N THR A 183 4.71 -27.21 -24.44
CA THR A 183 4.84 -25.78 -24.11
C THR A 183 5.22 -25.01 -25.36
N ARG A 184 4.25 -24.36 -26.02
CA ARG A 184 4.47 -23.71 -27.33
C ARG A 184 4.13 -22.23 -27.38
N THR A 185 3.31 -21.70 -26.46
CA THR A 185 2.99 -20.27 -26.47
C THR A 185 4.11 -19.46 -25.80
N PRO A 186 4.30 -18.18 -26.19
CA PRO A 186 5.30 -17.33 -25.56
C PRO A 186 5.16 -17.26 -24.04
N GLU A 187 3.94 -17.15 -23.52
CA GLU A 187 3.69 -17.05 -22.07
C GLU A 187 4.07 -18.35 -21.34
N ALA A 188 3.76 -19.50 -21.94
CA ALA A 188 4.07 -20.79 -21.35
C ALA A 188 5.58 -21.08 -21.41
N ILE A 189 6.26 -20.64 -22.47
CA ILE A 189 7.72 -20.73 -22.58
C ILE A 189 8.41 -19.78 -21.59
N ALA A 190 7.91 -18.56 -21.40
CA ALA A 190 8.43 -17.64 -20.38
C ALA A 190 8.36 -18.27 -18.98
N GLN A 191 7.23 -18.88 -18.61
CA GLN A 191 7.09 -19.61 -17.34
C GLN A 191 8.05 -20.80 -17.24
N LEU A 192 8.32 -21.50 -18.34
CA LEU A 192 9.29 -22.59 -18.36
C LEU A 192 10.73 -22.08 -18.22
N LEU A 193 11.08 -20.98 -18.90
CA LEU A 193 12.38 -20.30 -18.75
C LEU A 193 12.61 -19.89 -17.31
N ASP A 194 11.65 -19.23 -16.65
CA ASP A 194 11.78 -18.82 -15.26
C ASP A 194 12.00 -20.00 -14.31
N LYS A 195 11.31 -21.12 -14.55
CA LYS A 195 11.54 -22.37 -13.80
C LYS A 195 12.95 -22.92 -14.01
N GLN A 196 13.45 -22.91 -15.25
CA GLN A 196 14.78 -23.40 -15.57
C GLN A 196 15.89 -22.46 -15.05
N ILE A 197 15.65 -21.15 -15.01
CA ILE A 197 16.54 -20.17 -14.37
C ILE A 197 16.59 -20.43 -12.86
N THR A 198 15.43 -20.60 -12.23
CA THR A 198 15.34 -20.89 -10.78
C THR A 198 16.00 -22.22 -10.42
N ALA A 199 15.93 -23.20 -11.32
CA ALA A 199 16.60 -24.50 -11.17
C ALA A 199 18.10 -24.48 -11.48
N GLY A 200 18.66 -23.36 -11.95
CA GLY A 200 20.07 -23.22 -12.32
C GLY A 200 20.46 -23.93 -13.62
N VAL A 201 19.48 -24.37 -14.42
CA VAL A 201 19.72 -25.04 -15.72
C VAL A 201 19.97 -24.00 -16.82
N VAL A 202 19.20 -22.92 -16.82
CA VAL A 202 19.46 -21.74 -17.64
C VAL A 202 20.18 -20.74 -16.76
N VAL A 203 21.38 -20.33 -17.15
CA VAL A 203 22.17 -19.34 -16.40
C VAL A 203 21.74 -17.94 -16.85
N LEU A 204 21.39 -17.09 -15.90
CA LEU A 204 21.17 -15.67 -16.11
C LEU A 204 22.41 -14.93 -15.59
N ASP A 205 23.22 -14.43 -16.52
CA ASP A 205 24.39 -13.62 -16.20
C ASP A 205 23.99 -12.14 -16.24
N GLU A 206 24.20 -11.43 -15.13
CA GLU A 206 23.87 -10.02 -15.01
C GLU A 206 25.11 -9.19 -14.66
N GLU A 207 25.36 -8.15 -15.45
CA GLU A 207 26.37 -7.14 -15.20
C GLU A 207 25.70 -5.77 -15.05
N PHE A 208 26.18 -4.97 -14.09
CA PHE A 208 25.60 -3.68 -13.77
C PHE A 208 26.65 -2.58 -13.73
N LYS A 209 26.30 -1.39 -14.23
CA LYS A 209 27.02 -0.13 -13.99
C LYS A 209 26.14 0.82 -13.21
N ASN A 210 26.61 1.21 -12.02
CA ASN A 210 25.83 1.83 -10.94
C ASN A 210 24.71 0.90 -10.49
N THR A 211 24.55 0.67 -9.18
CA THR A 211 23.62 -0.37 -8.71
C THR A 211 22.17 -0.02 -9.03
N PRO A 212 21.45 -0.81 -9.85
CA PRO A 212 20.04 -0.56 -10.15
C PRO A 212 19.13 -1.08 -9.02
N SER A 213 17.92 -0.53 -8.91
CA SER A 213 16.91 -1.06 -7.98
C SER A 213 16.51 -2.51 -8.29
N PRO A 214 16.02 -3.28 -7.29
CA PRO A 214 15.46 -4.61 -7.50
C PRO A 214 14.33 -4.63 -8.53
N GLN A 215 13.45 -3.61 -8.54
CA GLN A 215 12.36 -3.50 -9.50
C GLN A 215 12.88 -3.30 -10.94
N THR A 216 13.96 -2.53 -11.08
CA THR A 216 14.64 -2.35 -12.38
C THR A 216 15.24 -3.66 -12.87
N LYS A 217 15.93 -4.42 -11.99
CA LYS A 217 16.49 -5.73 -12.34
C LYS A 217 15.41 -6.70 -12.81
N GLU A 218 14.30 -6.78 -12.06
CA GLU A 218 13.17 -7.63 -12.42
C GLU A 218 12.54 -7.25 -13.76
N THR A 219 12.44 -5.95 -14.05
CA THR A 219 11.92 -5.47 -15.34
C THR A 219 12.82 -5.89 -16.49
N VAL A 220 14.15 -5.76 -16.34
CA VAL A 220 15.14 -6.17 -17.35
C VAL A 220 15.10 -7.68 -17.54
N ARG A 221 15.11 -8.45 -16.45
CA ARG A 221 14.97 -9.91 -16.47
C ARG A 221 13.71 -10.33 -17.22
N LYS A 222 12.56 -9.76 -16.89
CA LYS A 222 11.29 -10.06 -17.53
C LYS A 222 11.34 -9.77 -19.03
N ASN A 223 11.84 -8.60 -19.43
CA ASN A 223 11.95 -8.25 -20.85
C ASN A 223 12.87 -9.21 -21.62
N LEU A 224 13.96 -9.65 -21.01
CA LEU A 224 14.86 -10.65 -21.59
C LEU A 224 14.18 -12.02 -21.73
N VAL A 225 13.47 -12.47 -20.68
CA VAL A 225 12.71 -13.73 -20.69
C VAL A 225 11.60 -13.69 -21.75
N ASP A 226 10.84 -12.60 -21.83
CA ASP A 226 9.76 -12.43 -22.81
C ASP A 226 10.30 -12.41 -24.26
N LEU A 227 11.46 -11.77 -24.47
CA LEU A 227 12.16 -11.77 -25.76
C LEU A 227 12.59 -13.19 -26.16
N ALA A 228 13.28 -13.89 -25.25
CA ALA A 228 13.73 -15.26 -25.48
C ALA A 228 12.54 -16.21 -25.72
N ALA A 229 11.48 -16.07 -24.91
CA ALA A 229 10.28 -16.89 -25.03
C ALA A 229 9.58 -16.71 -26.37
N SER A 230 9.49 -15.48 -26.86
CA SER A 230 8.91 -15.18 -28.17
C SER A 230 9.69 -15.83 -29.31
N ILE A 231 11.03 -15.77 -29.27
CA ILE A 231 11.89 -16.38 -30.29
C ILE A 231 11.79 -17.91 -30.24
N LEU A 232 11.89 -18.49 -29.06
CA LEU A 232 11.80 -19.95 -28.86
C LEU A 232 10.40 -20.48 -29.23
N SER A 233 9.34 -19.74 -28.92
CA SER A 233 7.96 -20.05 -29.33
C SER A 233 7.83 -20.10 -30.84
N ASN A 234 8.35 -19.08 -31.54
CA ASN A 234 8.32 -19.03 -33.00
C ASN A 234 9.08 -20.21 -33.62
N THR A 235 10.20 -20.62 -33.03
CA THR A 235 10.94 -21.81 -33.47
C THR A 235 10.08 -23.07 -33.35
N LEU A 236 9.33 -23.23 -32.25
CA LEU A 236 8.46 -24.39 -32.03
C LEU A 236 7.13 -24.35 -32.79
N ALA A 237 6.70 -23.18 -33.25
CA ALA A 237 5.38 -22.99 -33.88
C ALA A 237 5.19 -23.88 -35.12
N ASN A 238 6.25 -24.09 -35.89
CA ASN A 238 6.22 -24.86 -37.13
C ASN A 238 6.78 -26.29 -37.00
N ILE A 239 7.15 -26.72 -35.79
CA ILE A 239 7.75 -28.04 -35.54
C ILE A 239 6.66 -29.03 -35.08
N SER A 240 6.46 -30.10 -35.83
CA SER A 240 5.47 -31.15 -35.57
C SER A 240 6.07 -32.41 -34.97
N HIS A 241 7.35 -32.69 -35.26
CA HIS A 241 8.08 -33.85 -34.76
C HIS A 241 9.40 -33.44 -34.08
N ILE A 242 9.83 -34.21 -33.08
CA ILE A 242 11.04 -33.91 -32.30
C ILE A 242 12.32 -33.87 -33.16
N ASP A 243 12.36 -34.67 -34.23
CA ASP A 243 13.50 -34.73 -35.16
C ASP A 243 13.63 -33.48 -36.06
N GLU A 244 12.58 -32.65 -36.11
CA GLU A 244 12.58 -31.38 -36.85
C GLU A 244 13.21 -30.23 -36.04
N ILE A 245 13.53 -30.45 -34.75
CA ILE A 245 14.25 -29.48 -33.94
C ILE A 245 15.68 -29.33 -34.50
N PRO A 246 16.13 -28.10 -34.85
CA PRO A 246 17.46 -27.88 -35.40
C PRO A 246 18.55 -28.50 -34.53
N THR A 247 19.50 -29.18 -35.17
CA THR A 247 20.64 -29.82 -34.48
C THR A 247 21.63 -28.80 -33.92
N LYS A 248 21.62 -27.57 -34.45
CA LYS A 248 22.45 -26.46 -34.02
C LYS A 248 21.56 -25.24 -33.73
N VAL A 249 21.57 -24.78 -32.48
CA VAL A 249 20.77 -23.65 -32.00
C VAL A 249 21.70 -22.74 -31.21
N ASP A 250 22.28 -21.76 -31.91
CA ASP A 250 23.25 -20.83 -31.34
C ASP A 250 22.57 -19.47 -31.05
N TYR A 251 21.48 -19.49 -30.28
CA TYR A 251 20.81 -18.25 -29.89
C TYR A 251 21.62 -17.49 -28.83
N ASP A 252 21.74 -16.18 -29.04
CA ASP A 252 22.29 -15.26 -28.06
C ASP A 252 21.18 -14.33 -27.58
N PHE A 253 20.67 -14.60 -26.38
CA PHE A 253 19.68 -13.74 -25.75
C PHE A 253 20.38 -12.80 -24.78
N SER A 254 20.62 -11.58 -25.24
CA SER A 254 21.13 -10.49 -24.42
C SER A 254 20.16 -9.31 -24.45
N TYR A 255 19.99 -8.64 -23.31
CA TYR A 255 19.22 -7.42 -23.21
C TYR A 255 20.00 -6.39 -22.41
N GLU A 256 20.17 -5.21 -23.00
CA GLU A 256 20.78 -4.06 -22.35
C GLU A 256 19.73 -2.96 -22.19
N SER A 257 19.67 -2.38 -21.00
CA SER A 257 18.84 -1.21 -20.75
C SER A 257 19.56 -0.22 -19.85
N SER A 258 19.39 1.07 -20.16
CA SER A 258 19.85 2.16 -19.31
C SER A 258 18.64 2.88 -18.72
N LEU A 259 18.55 2.89 -17.39
CA LEU A 259 17.39 3.43 -16.67
C LEU A 259 17.85 4.38 -15.55
N PRO A 260 17.13 5.49 -15.33
CA PRO A 260 17.41 6.38 -14.21
C PRO A 260 17.09 5.71 -12.88
N GLN A 261 18.01 5.82 -11.91
CA GLN A 261 17.83 5.37 -10.53
C GLN A 261 17.92 6.58 -9.59
N SER A 262 16.93 6.72 -8.71
CA SER A 262 16.95 7.73 -7.67
C SER A 262 17.78 7.27 -6.48
N TYR A 263 18.53 8.18 -5.89
CA TYR A 263 19.26 7.99 -4.65
C TYR A 263 18.83 9.04 -3.65
N GLU A 264 18.87 8.70 -2.37
CA GLU A 264 18.58 9.62 -1.27
C GLU A 264 19.68 9.54 -0.22
N LEU A 265 20.27 10.69 0.08
CA LEU A 265 21.16 10.89 1.21
C LEU A 265 20.41 11.66 2.29
N ILE A 266 20.50 11.17 3.53
CA ILE A 266 19.96 11.83 4.72
C ILE A 266 21.15 12.22 5.59
N ASP A 267 21.29 13.50 5.87
CA ASP A 267 22.26 14.03 6.85
C ASP A 267 21.51 14.70 8.00
N GLU A 268 22.06 14.60 9.21
CA GLU A 268 21.49 15.22 10.41
C GLU A 268 22.57 15.91 11.24
N GLN A 269 22.30 17.15 11.64
CA GLN A 269 23.19 17.93 12.48
C GLN A 269 22.44 18.45 13.70
N ASP A 270 22.98 18.21 14.89
CA ASP A 270 22.43 18.70 16.15
C ASP A 270 22.48 20.25 16.17
N ILE A 271 21.33 20.89 16.39
CA ILE A 271 21.20 22.36 16.41
C ILE A 271 22.11 22.99 17.48
N ALA A 272 22.27 22.34 18.64
CA ALA A 272 23.15 22.84 19.70
C ALA A 272 24.62 22.80 19.28
N THR A 273 25.01 21.79 18.49
CA THR A 273 26.37 21.69 17.95
C THR A 273 26.59 22.68 16.81
N LEU A 274 25.62 22.79 15.90
CA LEU A 274 25.65 23.71 14.77
C LEU A 274 25.79 25.17 15.21
N PHE A 275 25.09 25.57 16.28
CA PHE A 275 25.16 26.92 16.85
C PHE A 275 26.08 27.02 18.08
N SER A 276 26.97 26.05 18.28
CA SER A 276 27.97 26.14 19.35
C SER A 276 28.87 27.37 19.14
N GLY A 277 29.01 28.20 20.18
CA GLY A 277 29.78 29.44 20.13
C GLY A 277 29.03 30.69 19.65
N PHE A 278 27.75 30.57 19.28
CA PHE A 278 26.91 31.72 18.92
C PHE A 278 26.14 32.29 20.11
N ILE A 279 25.80 33.58 20.05
CA ILE A 279 25.00 34.23 21.07
C ILE A 279 23.51 34.01 20.76
N ALA A 280 22.82 33.21 21.56
CA ALA A 280 21.42 32.81 21.31
C ALA A 280 20.46 34.00 21.07
N ASN A 281 20.64 35.13 21.76
CA ASN A 281 19.79 36.32 21.57
C ASN A 281 19.98 37.06 20.24
N LYS A 282 20.96 36.64 19.42
CA LYS A 282 21.10 37.08 18.02
C LYS A 282 20.29 36.19 17.07
N LEU A 283 20.02 34.95 17.46
CA LEU A 283 19.29 33.95 16.68
C LEU A 283 17.82 33.84 17.09
N ILE A 284 17.46 34.37 18.27
CA ILE A 284 16.12 34.28 18.84
C ILE A 284 15.58 35.69 19.08
N SER A 285 14.38 35.96 18.58
CA SER A 285 13.58 37.14 18.94
C SER A 285 12.22 36.74 19.50
N TYR A 286 11.56 37.68 20.17
CA TYR A 286 10.21 37.54 20.68
C TYR A 286 9.28 38.55 20.01
N ASP A 287 8.15 38.09 19.48
CA ASP A 287 7.05 38.93 19.01
C ASP A 287 5.93 38.93 20.06
N SER A 288 5.49 40.13 20.47
CA SER A 288 4.38 40.30 21.40
C SER A 288 3.03 39.92 20.79
N SER A 289 2.93 39.90 19.47
CA SER A 289 1.73 39.46 18.75
C SER A 289 1.70 37.94 18.65
N PRO A 290 0.58 37.27 18.98
CA PRO A 290 0.49 35.82 18.85
C PRO A 290 0.71 35.39 17.39
N LEU A 291 1.73 34.58 17.14
CA LEU A 291 1.93 33.94 15.84
C LEU A 291 1.01 32.72 15.73
N PRO A 292 0.43 32.47 14.54
CA PRO A 292 -0.49 31.35 14.35
C PRO A 292 0.23 30.01 14.51
N GLU A 293 -0.36 29.10 15.28
CA GLU A 293 0.15 27.73 15.37
C GLU A 293 -0.21 26.96 14.10
N PRO A 294 0.76 26.28 13.47
CA PRO A 294 0.46 25.34 12.42
C PRO A 294 -0.37 24.19 13.00
N GLN A 295 -1.40 23.76 12.28
CA GLN A 295 -2.01 22.47 12.53
C GLN A 295 -1.03 21.38 12.11
N ARG A 296 -0.08 21.06 12.99
CA ARG A 296 0.68 19.82 12.86
C ARG A 296 -0.33 18.70 13.01
N LYS A 297 -0.23 17.66 12.17
CA LYS A 297 -0.77 16.37 12.60
C LYS A 297 -0.05 16.09 13.91
N GLN A 298 -0.71 16.29 15.05
CA GLN A 298 -0.21 15.71 16.28
C GLN A 298 0.09 14.25 15.95
N PRO A 299 1.24 13.71 16.35
CA PRO A 299 1.35 12.26 16.50
C PRO A 299 0.11 11.86 17.28
N ASP A 300 -0.79 11.09 16.66
CA ASP A 300 -2.09 10.88 17.25
C ASP A 300 -1.86 10.29 18.64
N ASP A 301 -2.43 10.97 19.64
CA ASP A 301 -2.28 10.67 21.07
C ASP A 301 -2.25 9.16 21.32
N PRO A 302 -1.07 8.53 21.53
CA PRO A 302 -0.97 7.13 21.87
C PRO A 302 -1.32 7.01 23.35
N GLY A 303 -2.61 7.10 23.62
CA GLY A 303 -3.17 7.14 24.97
C GLY A 303 -4.68 6.96 24.99
N LYS A 304 -5.39 7.41 23.95
CA LYS A 304 -6.82 7.08 23.80
C LYS A 304 -6.94 5.76 23.05
N GLN A 305 -7.00 4.69 23.83
CA GLN A 305 -7.55 3.44 23.35
C GLN A 305 -9.07 3.57 23.29
N HIS A 306 -9.64 3.29 22.13
CA HIS A 306 -11.07 3.07 22.04
C HIS A 306 -11.33 1.60 22.36
N THR A 307 -12.33 1.37 23.18
CA THR A 307 -12.83 0.04 23.46
C THR A 307 -14.15 -0.12 22.74
N CYS A 308 -14.35 -1.27 22.10
CA CYS A 308 -15.61 -1.63 21.46
C CYS A 308 -16.04 -2.99 22.01
N LYS A 309 -17.27 -3.05 22.51
CA LYS A 309 -17.93 -4.30 22.85
C LYS A 309 -18.79 -4.72 21.66
N VAL A 310 -18.46 -5.85 21.07
CA VAL A 310 -19.26 -6.45 19.99
C VAL A 310 -20.12 -7.58 20.56
N SER A 311 -21.41 -7.55 20.30
CA SER A 311 -22.36 -8.57 20.74
C SER A 311 -23.34 -8.95 19.64
N LEU A 312 -24.05 -10.06 19.82
CA LEU A 312 -25.11 -10.50 18.93
C LEU A 312 -26.45 -10.20 19.59
N ASP A 313 -27.38 -9.59 18.86
CA ASP A 313 -28.76 -9.38 19.34
C ASP A 313 -29.66 -10.61 19.15
N PHE A 314 -29.11 -11.67 18.57
CA PHE A 314 -29.80 -12.89 18.19
C PHE A 314 -29.14 -14.13 18.78
N ASN A 315 -29.93 -15.20 18.89
CA ASN A 315 -29.41 -16.49 19.33
C ASN A 315 -28.67 -17.19 18.17
N ALA A 316 -27.33 -17.13 18.20
CA ALA A 316 -26.46 -17.71 17.18
C ALA A 316 -26.67 -19.21 16.94
N SER A 317 -27.13 -19.99 17.92
CA SER A 317 -27.39 -21.44 17.75
C SER A 317 -28.44 -21.76 16.68
N LYS A 318 -29.27 -20.78 16.29
CA LYS A 318 -30.29 -20.92 15.23
C LYS A 318 -29.74 -20.69 13.82
N PHE A 319 -28.51 -20.21 13.72
CA PHE A 319 -27.86 -19.82 12.48
C PHE A 319 -26.57 -20.64 12.40
N THR A 320 -26.31 -21.31 11.29
CA THR A 320 -25.20 -22.27 11.14
C THR A 320 -23.83 -21.58 11.09
N ILE A 321 -23.49 -20.81 12.12
CA ILE A 321 -22.29 -20.00 12.28
C ILE A 321 -21.20 -20.88 12.89
N MET A 322 -20.06 -20.94 12.21
CA MET A 322 -18.88 -21.67 12.65
C MET A 322 -17.93 -20.78 13.45
N SER A 323 -17.69 -19.55 13.00
CA SER A 323 -16.79 -18.62 13.68
C SER A 323 -17.15 -17.15 13.40
N ILE A 324 -16.84 -16.28 14.36
CA ILE A 324 -16.88 -14.83 14.20
C ILE A 324 -15.52 -14.27 14.62
N GLU A 325 -14.84 -13.57 13.73
CA GLU A 325 -13.53 -12.93 13.99
C GLU A 325 -13.68 -11.42 13.87
N LEU A 326 -13.28 -10.71 14.93
CA LEU A 326 -13.17 -9.25 14.94
C LEU A 326 -11.74 -8.87 14.56
N THR A 327 -11.60 -7.96 13.61
CA THR A 327 -10.34 -7.33 13.24
C THR A 327 -10.46 -5.83 13.42
N TRP A 328 -9.59 -5.24 14.23
CA TRP A 328 -9.51 -3.80 14.43
C TRP A 328 -8.05 -3.36 14.47
N ALA A 329 -7.66 -2.55 13.50
CA ALA A 329 -6.25 -2.24 13.23
C ALA A 329 -5.42 -3.53 13.01
N ASP A 330 -4.36 -3.73 13.79
CA ASP A 330 -3.51 -4.92 13.80
C ASP A 330 -4.05 -6.04 14.71
N LYS A 331 -5.12 -5.79 15.48
CA LYS A 331 -5.67 -6.75 16.45
C LYS A 331 -6.71 -7.65 15.79
N LYS A 332 -6.61 -8.94 16.06
CA LYS A 332 -7.59 -9.97 15.68
C LYS A 332 -8.05 -10.71 16.92
N ALA A 333 -9.35 -10.85 17.10
CA ALA A 333 -9.94 -11.52 18.25
C ALA A 333 -11.15 -12.37 17.81
N PRO A 334 -11.09 -13.71 17.98
CA PRO A 334 -12.23 -14.58 17.71
C PRO A 334 -13.24 -14.57 18.86
N MET A 335 -14.53 -14.48 18.55
CA MET A 335 -15.60 -14.72 19.52
C MET A 335 -15.70 -16.21 19.85
N GLN A 336 -15.97 -16.53 21.12
CA GLN A 336 -15.94 -17.91 21.61
C GLN A 336 -17.19 -18.69 21.18
N TRP A 337 -17.00 -19.80 20.45
CA TRP A 337 -18.05 -20.75 20.09
C TRP A 337 -18.57 -21.52 21.33
N PRO A 338 -19.83 -22.02 21.38
CA PRO A 338 -20.91 -21.95 20.38
C PRO A 338 -21.82 -20.73 20.48
N ASN A 339 -21.80 -20.05 21.62
CA ASN A 339 -22.80 -19.02 21.93
C ASN A 339 -22.34 -17.60 21.58
N PHE A 340 -21.08 -17.45 21.15
CA PHE A 340 -20.47 -16.16 20.77
C PHE A 340 -20.78 -15.06 21.79
N PRO A 341 -20.35 -15.21 23.05
CA PRO A 341 -20.60 -14.21 24.08
C PRO A 341 -19.97 -12.87 23.68
N PRO A 342 -20.49 -11.74 24.20
CA PRO A 342 -19.97 -10.42 23.88
C PRO A 342 -18.45 -10.36 24.05
N LEU A 343 -17.76 -9.80 23.06
CA LEU A 343 -16.32 -9.69 23.03
C LEU A 343 -15.93 -8.22 23.03
N THR A 344 -15.02 -7.87 23.93
CA THR A 344 -14.43 -6.53 23.98
C THR A 344 -13.11 -6.56 23.23
N ILE A 345 -12.98 -5.70 22.22
CA ILE A 345 -11.74 -5.46 21.50
C ILE A 345 -11.33 -4.00 21.72
N THR A 346 -10.02 -3.78 21.84
CA THR A 346 -9.45 -2.47 22.11
C THR A 346 -8.41 -2.17 21.04
N ALA A 347 -8.50 -1.00 20.45
CA ALA A 347 -7.52 -0.52 19.48
C ALA A 347 -7.30 0.98 19.65
N ASP A 348 -6.39 1.50 18.83
CA ASP A 348 -6.07 2.92 18.75
C ASP A 348 -7.30 3.74 18.31
N SER A 349 -7.59 4.84 19.02
CA SER A 349 -8.72 5.76 18.73
C SER A 349 -8.77 6.32 17.31
N ARG A 350 -7.65 6.30 16.57
CA ARG A 350 -7.60 6.71 15.16
C ARG A 350 -8.34 5.78 14.21
N VAL A 351 -8.39 4.49 14.55
CA VAL A 351 -8.96 3.49 13.67
C VAL A 351 -10.45 3.42 13.97
N ASN A 352 -11.27 4.02 13.12
CA ASN A 352 -12.71 3.99 13.31
C ASN A 352 -13.36 2.78 12.64
N GLU A 353 -12.63 1.98 11.85
CA GLU A 353 -13.23 0.85 11.16
C GLU A 353 -12.96 -0.48 11.86
N ILE A 354 -14.03 -1.16 12.23
CA ILE A 354 -14.01 -2.52 12.78
C ILE A 354 -14.52 -3.46 11.69
N ASN A 355 -13.71 -4.46 11.35
CA ASN A 355 -14.05 -5.49 10.39
C ASN A 355 -14.44 -6.77 11.12
N ILE A 356 -15.55 -7.36 10.72
CA ILE A 356 -16.14 -8.53 11.36
C ILE A 356 -16.33 -9.57 10.26
N LYS A 357 -15.65 -10.71 10.41
CA LYS A 357 -15.79 -11.84 9.50
C LYS A 357 -16.63 -12.91 10.17
N VAL A 358 -17.78 -13.23 9.59
CA VAL A 358 -18.64 -14.34 10.02
C VAL A 358 -18.49 -15.48 9.02
N THR A 359 -18.09 -16.66 9.51
CA THR A 359 -17.94 -17.86 8.68
C THR A 359 -19.01 -18.88 9.07
N PHE A 360 -19.69 -19.44 8.07
CA PHE A 360 -20.76 -20.41 8.23
C PHE A 360 -20.22 -21.86 8.14
N SER A 361 -21.05 -22.83 8.52
CA SER A 361 -20.70 -24.25 8.54
C SER A 361 -20.37 -24.84 7.16
N ASP A 362 -20.78 -24.18 6.07
CA ASP A 362 -20.44 -24.54 4.70
C ASP A 362 -19.16 -23.83 4.20
N TYR A 363 -18.40 -23.21 5.10
CA TYR A 363 -17.18 -22.43 4.86
C TYR A 363 -17.36 -21.15 4.05
N SER A 364 -18.59 -20.80 3.70
CA SER A 364 -18.90 -19.47 3.18
C SER A 364 -18.73 -18.41 4.27
N PHE A 365 -18.47 -17.16 3.87
CA PHE A 365 -18.28 -16.07 4.82
C PHE A 365 -18.87 -14.75 4.32
N ILE A 366 -19.19 -13.88 5.27
CA ILE A 366 -19.54 -12.48 5.04
C ILE A 366 -18.56 -11.59 5.81
N ASN A 367 -18.10 -10.52 5.15
CA ASN A 367 -17.32 -9.46 5.78
C ASN A 367 -18.22 -8.25 6.03
N ILE A 368 -18.23 -7.78 7.27
CA ILE A 368 -19.03 -6.65 7.72
C ILE A 368 -18.07 -5.59 8.22
N THR A 369 -18.17 -4.38 7.66
CA THR A 369 -17.42 -3.22 8.16
C THR A 369 -18.36 -2.33 8.95
N ARG A 370 -17.93 -1.91 10.14
CA ARG A 370 -18.66 -0.98 11.02
C ARG A 370 -17.76 0.17 11.42
N GLN A 371 -18.34 1.36 11.52
CA GLN A 371 -17.69 2.48 12.18
C GLN A 371 -17.70 2.25 13.70
N TRP A 372 -16.68 2.75 14.39
CA TRP A 372 -16.47 2.53 15.80
C TRP A 372 -17.64 3.10 16.59
N GLN A 373 -18.13 2.30 17.52
CA GLN A 373 -19.09 2.66 18.55
C GLN A 373 -18.66 1.93 19.83
N ALA A 374 -19.02 2.47 20.98
CA ALA A 374 -18.74 1.82 22.27
C ALA A 374 -19.33 0.41 22.32
N ASP A 375 -20.53 0.24 21.77
CA ASP A 375 -21.23 -1.03 21.64
C ASP A 375 -21.68 -1.23 20.18
N ILE A 376 -21.27 -2.35 19.57
CA ILE A 376 -21.78 -2.81 18.28
C ILE A 376 -22.61 -4.06 18.53
N ASN A 377 -23.91 -3.97 18.23
CA ASN A 377 -24.81 -5.12 18.29
C ASN A 377 -25.09 -5.58 16.87
N LEU A 378 -24.63 -6.77 16.52
CA LEU A 378 -24.90 -7.37 15.23
C LEU A 378 -26.32 -7.94 15.22
N THR A 379 -27.08 -7.51 14.23
CA THR A 379 -28.39 -8.05 13.91
C THR A 379 -28.30 -9.27 13.01
N VAL A 380 -29.38 -10.04 12.93
CA VAL A 380 -29.52 -11.16 11.98
C VAL A 380 -29.31 -10.70 10.53
N GLN A 381 -29.77 -9.50 10.18
CA GLN A 381 -29.62 -8.92 8.84
C GLN A 381 -28.17 -8.52 8.54
N ASP A 382 -27.43 -8.06 9.55
CA ASP A 382 -26.03 -7.68 9.39
C ASP A 382 -25.16 -8.85 8.94
N ILE A 383 -25.48 -10.05 9.41
CA ILE A 383 -24.79 -11.29 9.04
C ILE A 383 -25.39 -11.96 7.80
N GLY A 384 -26.29 -11.26 7.09
CA GLY A 384 -26.84 -11.68 5.81
C GLY A 384 -28.07 -12.57 5.89
N PHE A 385 -28.73 -12.69 7.03
CA PHE A 385 -29.99 -13.43 7.13
C PHE A 385 -31.19 -12.48 7.10
N HIS A 386 -32.10 -12.74 6.15
CA HIS A 386 -33.30 -11.93 5.95
C HIS A 386 -34.56 -12.79 6.05
N GLU A 387 -35.58 -12.26 6.71
CA GLU A 387 -36.90 -12.89 6.76
C GLU A 387 -37.72 -12.45 5.55
N VAL A 388 -37.90 -13.36 4.60
CA VAL A 388 -38.78 -13.15 3.45
C VAL A 388 -40.19 -13.62 3.80
N THR A 389 -41.14 -12.70 3.87
CA THR A 389 -42.54 -13.01 4.15
C THR A 389 -43.32 -13.18 2.86
N PHE A 390 -43.97 -14.33 2.69
CA PHE A 390 -45.01 -14.54 1.68
C PHE A 390 -46.38 -14.34 2.32
N ASP A 391 -47.16 -13.40 1.78
CA ASP A 391 -48.47 -13.00 2.29
C ASP A 391 -49.54 -13.23 1.22
N ALA A 392 -50.51 -14.07 1.56
CA ALA A 392 -51.63 -14.44 0.72
C ALA A 392 -52.98 -14.14 1.39
N ARG A 393 -53.00 -13.35 2.48
CA ARG A 393 -54.22 -13.11 3.28
C ARG A 393 -55.37 -12.50 2.47
N HIS A 394 -55.06 -11.61 1.53
CA HIS A 394 -56.06 -10.99 0.66
C HIS A 394 -56.71 -11.97 -0.33
N LEU A 395 -56.15 -13.18 -0.51
CA LEU A 395 -56.65 -14.22 -1.41
C LEU A 395 -57.55 -15.26 -0.72
N GLN A 396 -57.75 -15.14 0.58
CA GLN A 396 -58.52 -16.09 1.40
C GLN A 396 -59.97 -16.29 0.92
N SER A 397 -60.61 -15.23 0.41
CA SER A 397 -61.98 -15.32 -0.11
C SER A 397 -62.06 -16.08 -1.44
N ASP A 398 -60.98 -16.03 -2.22
CA ASP A 398 -60.98 -16.46 -3.62
C ASP A 398 -60.41 -17.89 -3.76
N PHE A 399 -59.62 -18.36 -2.78
CA PHE A 399 -58.93 -19.67 -2.82
C PHE A 399 -59.14 -20.50 -1.55
N LYS A 400 -59.23 -21.84 -1.71
CA LYS A 400 -59.28 -22.81 -0.61
C LYS A 400 -57.89 -23.20 -0.12
N THR A 401 -56.96 -23.34 -1.06
CA THR A 401 -55.57 -23.76 -0.81
C THR A 401 -54.66 -23.11 -1.84
N ILE A 402 -53.45 -22.75 -1.43
CA ILE A 402 -52.35 -22.30 -2.30
C ILE A 402 -51.11 -23.12 -1.96
N SER A 403 -50.32 -23.50 -2.96
CA SER A 403 -48.99 -24.07 -2.78
C SER A 403 -48.02 -23.48 -3.79
N GLY A 404 -46.79 -23.22 -3.40
CA GLY A 404 -45.79 -22.62 -4.27
C GLY A 404 -44.36 -22.89 -3.85
N SER A 405 -43.45 -22.43 -4.70
CA SER A 405 -42.02 -22.46 -4.46
C SER A 405 -41.40 -21.12 -4.83
N ALA A 406 -40.31 -20.80 -4.17
CA ALA A 406 -39.51 -19.61 -4.39
C ALA A 406 -38.03 -19.99 -4.45
N ASN A 407 -37.31 -19.32 -5.35
CA ASN A 407 -35.87 -19.45 -5.52
C ASN A 407 -35.23 -18.07 -5.38
N TYR A 408 -34.25 -17.97 -4.48
CA TYR A 408 -33.39 -16.79 -4.39
C TYR A 408 -32.28 -16.91 -5.43
N VAL A 409 -32.21 -15.92 -6.30
CA VAL A 409 -31.19 -15.75 -7.33
C VAL A 409 -30.32 -14.56 -6.95
N PRO A 410 -29.12 -14.78 -6.42
CA PRO A 410 -28.22 -13.70 -6.04
C PRO A 410 -27.63 -13.00 -7.27
N ASP A 411 -27.32 -11.72 -7.15
CA ASP A 411 -26.65 -10.93 -8.19
C ASP A 411 -25.12 -11.14 -8.20
N GLY A 412 -24.60 -11.92 -7.25
CA GLY A 412 -23.17 -12.25 -7.11
C GLY A 412 -22.91 -13.75 -6.94
N GLN A 413 -21.81 -14.10 -6.26
CA GLN A 413 -21.36 -15.48 -6.08
C GLN A 413 -22.04 -16.24 -4.92
N ALA A 414 -23.06 -15.64 -4.28
CA ALA A 414 -23.77 -16.28 -3.19
C ALA A 414 -24.53 -17.55 -3.67
N LYS A 415 -24.87 -18.43 -2.73
CA LYS A 415 -25.53 -19.68 -3.04
C LYS A 415 -27.02 -19.46 -3.29
N ARG A 416 -27.56 -20.12 -4.32
CA ARG A 416 -29.02 -20.19 -4.55
C ARG A 416 -29.69 -20.95 -3.40
N ALA A 417 -30.85 -20.47 -2.99
CA ALA A 417 -31.65 -21.12 -1.96
C ALA A 417 -33.10 -21.25 -2.44
N THR A 418 -33.77 -22.34 -2.04
CA THR A 418 -35.14 -22.65 -2.44
C THR A 418 -36.01 -22.76 -1.20
N PHE A 419 -37.26 -22.32 -1.32
CA PHE A 419 -38.25 -22.37 -0.27
C PHE A 419 -39.59 -22.81 -0.84
N ASN A 420 -40.24 -23.77 -0.19
CA ASN A 420 -41.58 -24.22 -0.55
C ASN A 420 -42.55 -23.71 0.50
N PHE A 421 -43.71 -23.25 0.07
CA PHE A 421 -44.77 -22.77 0.94
C PHE A 421 -46.12 -23.33 0.54
N SER A 422 -47.01 -23.44 1.53
CA SER A 422 -48.40 -23.82 1.33
C SER A 422 -49.28 -23.06 2.31
N PHE A 423 -50.44 -22.62 1.84
CA PHE A 423 -51.46 -21.92 2.61
C PHE A 423 -52.76 -22.71 2.53
N SER A 424 -53.31 -23.02 3.70
CA SER A 424 -54.65 -23.56 3.89
C SER A 424 -55.21 -23.01 5.20
N ASP A 425 -56.52 -23.14 5.39
CA ASP A 425 -57.18 -22.86 6.67
C ASP A 425 -56.96 -21.41 7.16
N GLN A 426 -56.53 -21.20 8.41
CA GLN A 426 -56.28 -19.86 8.98
C GLN A 426 -54.85 -19.34 8.77
N GLN A 427 -53.97 -20.07 8.08
CA GLN A 427 -52.57 -19.70 7.90
C GLN A 427 -52.28 -19.30 6.44
N TRP A 428 -52.27 -17.99 6.18
CA TRP A 428 -52.05 -17.39 4.85
C TRP A 428 -50.83 -16.48 4.80
N GLN A 429 -49.91 -16.70 5.73
CA GLN A 429 -48.63 -16.02 5.78
C GLN A 429 -47.58 -17.03 6.23
N THR A 430 -46.42 -17.00 5.59
CA THR A 430 -45.26 -17.78 6.01
C THR A 430 -43.99 -16.98 5.81
N THR A 431 -42.96 -17.30 6.58
CA THR A 431 -41.66 -16.64 6.53
C THR A 431 -40.60 -17.64 6.11
N TRP A 432 -39.72 -17.20 5.23
CA TRP A 432 -38.51 -17.90 4.83
C TRP A 432 -37.30 -17.16 5.38
N LEU A 433 -36.51 -17.85 6.20
CA LEU A 433 -35.22 -17.34 6.65
C LEU A 433 -34.17 -17.62 5.58
N LEU A 434 -33.76 -16.56 4.88
CA LEU A 434 -32.86 -16.62 3.72
C LEU A 434 -31.48 -16.07 4.08
N ASN A 435 -30.41 -16.82 3.81
CA ASN A 435 -29.04 -16.32 3.89
C ASN A 435 -28.59 -15.77 2.53
N THR A 436 -28.47 -14.45 2.43
CA THR A 436 -28.02 -13.72 1.23
C THR A 436 -26.51 -13.46 1.22
N GLN A 437 -25.81 -13.74 2.34
CA GLN A 437 -24.41 -13.38 2.56
C GLN A 437 -24.13 -11.88 2.32
N SER A 438 -25.15 -11.04 2.47
CA SER A 438 -25.11 -9.59 2.28
C SER A 438 -26.05 -8.90 3.27
N ASN A 439 -25.70 -7.69 3.70
CA ASN A 439 -26.57 -6.87 4.57
C ASN A 439 -27.88 -6.42 3.90
N SER A 440 -28.08 -6.75 2.62
CA SER A 440 -29.28 -6.50 1.85
C SER A 440 -29.69 -7.77 1.09
N LEU A 441 -30.84 -7.72 0.41
CA LEU A 441 -31.31 -8.84 -0.41
C LEU A 441 -30.33 -9.19 -1.54
N ASN A 442 -29.66 -8.20 -2.14
CA ASN A 442 -28.58 -8.38 -3.14
C ASN A 442 -28.86 -9.46 -4.22
N GLY A 443 -30.05 -9.40 -4.80
CA GLY A 443 -30.57 -10.41 -5.72
C GLY A 443 -32.08 -10.29 -5.85
N ARG A 444 -32.68 -11.30 -6.47
CA ARG A 444 -34.13 -11.39 -6.67
C ARG A 444 -34.69 -12.73 -6.21
N ILE A 445 -35.97 -12.73 -5.88
CA ILE A 445 -36.72 -13.93 -5.52
C ILE A 445 -37.66 -14.24 -6.68
N GLU A 446 -37.42 -15.35 -7.35
CA GLU A 446 -38.28 -15.89 -8.39
C GLU A 446 -39.22 -16.89 -7.75
N TYR A 447 -40.53 -16.66 -7.83
CA TYR A 447 -41.53 -17.50 -7.18
C TYR A 447 -42.68 -17.85 -8.10
N HIS A 448 -43.33 -18.97 -7.79
CA HIS A 448 -44.45 -19.50 -8.54
C HIS A 448 -45.40 -20.21 -7.58
N TRP A 449 -46.70 -20.06 -7.78
CA TRP A 449 -47.71 -20.70 -6.96
C TRP A 449 -48.92 -21.13 -7.77
N GLN A 450 -49.60 -22.15 -7.24
CA GLN A 450 -50.83 -22.70 -7.77
C GLN A 450 -51.89 -22.71 -6.66
N GLY A 451 -53.15 -22.49 -7.03
CA GLY A 451 -54.25 -22.42 -6.07
C GLY A 451 -55.53 -23.06 -6.56
N LYS A 452 -56.34 -23.57 -5.63
CA LYS A 452 -57.68 -24.09 -5.91
C LYS A 452 -58.74 -23.06 -5.56
N THR A 453 -59.55 -22.61 -6.53
CA THR A 453 -60.57 -21.57 -6.28
C THR A 453 -61.70 -22.06 -5.37
N SER A 454 -62.27 -21.12 -4.62
CA SER A 454 -63.37 -21.36 -3.66
C SER A 454 -64.76 -21.53 -4.30
N SER A 455 -64.88 -21.48 -5.62
CA SER A 455 -66.13 -21.61 -6.38
C SER A 455 -66.78 -23.01 -6.32
N PHE A 456 -68.09 -23.07 -6.59
CA PHE A 456 -68.88 -24.33 -6.62
C PHE A 456 -68.28 -25.38 -7.58
N ILE A 457 -67.68 -24.92 -8.69
CA ILE A 457 -66.77 -25.72 -9.51
C ILE A 457 -65.36 -25.20 -9.25
N SER A 458 -64.55 -25.97 -8.51
CA SER A 458 -63.17 -25.59 -8.21
C SER A 458 -62.31 -25.69 -9.48
N ARG A 459 -61.55 -24.64 -9.79
CA ARG A 459 -60.56 -24.62 -10.88
C ARG A 459 -59.17 -24.44 -10.30
N ASN A 460 -58.19 -25.04 -10.96
CA ASN A 460 -56.79 -24.79 -10.65
C ASN A 460 -56.36 -23.48 -11.31
N TYR A 461 -55.77 -22.60 -10.53
CA TYR A 461 -55.10 -21.39 -10.99
C TYR A 461 -53.58 -21.61 -10.93
N ASP A 462 -52.88 -20.99 -11.87
CA ASP A 462 -51.43 -20.97 -11.94
C ASP A 462 -50.97 -19.53 -12.11
N SER A 463 -50.08 -19.06 -11.23
CA SER A 463 -49.63 -17.67 -11.22
C SER A 463 -48.62 -17.32 -12.31
N GLY A 464 -48.06 -18.33 -13.00
CA GLY A 464 -46.81 -18.20 -13.74
C GLY A 464 -45.61 -17.89 -12.83
N VAL A 465 -44.43 -17.68 -13.41
CA VAL A 465 -43.25 -17.23 -12.67
C VAL A 465 -43.35 -15.73 -12.42
N GLN A 466 -43.16 -15.33 -11.17
CA GLN A 466 -43.17 -13.96 -10.69
C GLN A 466 -41.82 -13.63 -10.05
N GLN A 467 -41.47 -12.35 -9.99
CA GLN A 467 -40.19 -11.89 -9.42
C GLN A 467 -40.42 -10.79 -8.39
N SER A 468 -39.63 -10.80 -7.33
CA SER A 468 -39.63 -9.77 -6.31
C SER A 468 -38.21 -9.42 -5.87
N ALA A 469 -37.96 -8.13 -5.68
CA ALA A 469 -36.79 -7.62 -4.96
C ALA A 469 -37.13 -7.16 -3.52
N SER A 470 -38.34 -7.48 -3.06
CA SER A 470 -38.84 -7.15 -1.72
C SER A 470 -38.78 -8.36 -0.79
N LEU A 471 -38.45 -8.12 0.48
CA LEU A 471 -38.55 -9.09 1.56
C LEU A 471 -40.00 -9.42 1.94
N ARG A 472 -40.96 -8.57 1.56
CA ARG A 472 -42.39 -8.88 1.68
C ARG A 472 -43.00 -9.09 0.30
N ILE A 473 -43.49 -10.29 0.05
CA ILE A 473 -44.08 -10.75 -1.20
C ILE A 473 -45.56 -10.97 -0.99
N GLU A 474 -46.38 -10.07 -1.52
CA GLU A 474 -47.82 -10.29 -1.61
C GLU A 474 -48.12 -11.10 -2.87
N LEU A 475 -48.73 -12.27 -2.73
CA LEU A 475 -49.03 -13.13 -3.88
C LEU A 475 -50.00 -12.44 -4.83
N GLN A 476 -49.60 -12.27 -6.09
CA GLN A 476 -50.40 -11.53 -7.07
C GLN A 476 -51.41 -12.45 -7.75
N TYR A 477 -52.71 -12.12 -7.63
CA TYR A 477 -53.79 -12.77 -8.36
C TYR A 477 -54.30 -11.86 -9.49
N LYS A 478 -54.06 -12.28 -10.73
CA LYS A 478 -54.65 -11.66 -11.93
C LYS A 478 -55.92 -12.42 -12.26
N LYS A 479 -57.08 -11.80 -12.00
CA LYS A 479 -58.41 -12.35 -12.28
C LYS A 479 -58.66 -12.59 -13.76
#